data_AF-A0A9D0XNR4-F1
#
_entry.id   AF-A0A9D0XNR4-F1
#
_cell.length_a   1.000
_cell.length_b   1.000
_cell.length_c   1.000
_cell.angle_alpha   90.00
_cell.angle_beta   90.00
_cell.angle_gamma   90.00
#
_symmetry.space_group_name_H-M   'P 1'
#
loop_
_entity.id
_entity.type
_entity.pdbx_description
1 polymer ?
#
loop_
_entity_poly.entity_id
_entity_poly.type
_entity_poly.pdbx_seq_one_letter_code
_entity_poly.pdbx_strand_id
1 'polypeptide(L)'
;MSKWYIYDILNFLRKQRPSRVWNASKVLASFYLTRWLGRPIQWGLPITISIEPTTACNLRCPECPSGLRAFSRPTGNLKEDFFRKTIDEVYRELMYLIFYFQGEPYINPGFLE
;
A
#
# COMPACT_ATOMS: atom_id res chain seq x y z
N MET A 1 29.48 3.63 -3.56
CA MET A 1 29.26 4.18 -4.92
C MET A 1 27.79 4.03 -5.26
N SER A 2 27.06 5.13 -5.46
CA SER A 2 25.66 5.06 -5.90
C SER A 2 25.61 4.54 -7.33
N LYS A 3 25.17 3.29 -7.49
CA LYS A 3 24.92 2.69 -8.80
C LYS A 3 23.56 3.20 -9.26
N TRP A 4 23.57 4.12 -10.23
CA TRP A 4 22.34 4.67 -10.79
C TRP A 4 21.72 3.65 -11.75
N TYR A 5 20.58 3.07 -11.35
CA TYR A 5 19.79 2.20 -12.21
C TYR A 5 18.88 3.03 -13.09
N ILE A 6 19.46 3.62 -14.15
CA ILE A 6 18.77 4.57 -15.05
C ILE A 6 17.49 3.95 -15.62
N TYR A 7 17.53 2.67 -16.02
CA TYR A 7 16.36 1.97 -16.54
C TYR A 7 15.23 1.87 -15.51
N ASP A 8 15.53 1.62 -14.23
CA ASP A 8 14.52 1.56 -13.18
C ASP A 8 13.91 2.93 -12.90
N ILE A 9 14.75 3.97 -12.91
CA ILE A 9 14.32 5.36 -12.75
C ILE A 9 13.36 5.74 -13.89
N LEU A 10 13.75 5.48 -15.14
CA LEU A 10 12.90 5.77 -16.30
C LEU A 10 11.59 4.99 -16.25
N ASN A 11 11.64 3.70 -15.89
CA ASN A 11 10.44 2.87 -15.74
C ASN A 11 9.50 3.39 -14.64
N PHE A 12 10.06 3.84 -13.52
CA PHE A 12 9.29 4.41 -12.42
C PHE A 12 8.65 5.74 -12.83
N LEU A 13 9.43 6.65 -13.43
CA LEU A 13 8.96 7.96 -13.88
C LEU A 13 7.84 7.83 -14.93
N ARG A 14 7.96 6.89 -15.87
CA ARG A 14 6.91 6.62 -16.88
C ARG A 14 5.57 6.18 -16.28
N LYS A 15 5.56 5.60 -15.08
CA LYS A 15 4.35 5.16 -14.38
C LYS A 15 3.70 6.29 -13.55
N GLN A 16 4.35 7.44 -13.43
CA GLN A 16 3.81 8.56 -12.69
C GLN A 16 2.79 9.34 -13.52
N ARG A 17 1.69 9.72 -12.88
CA ARG A 17 0.69 10.64 -13.43
C ARG A 17 0.85 12.00 -12.74
N PRO A 18 0.46 13.12 -13.37
CA PRO A 18 0.50 14.43 -12.74
C PRO A 18 -0.22 14.46 -11.38
N SER A 19 -1.35 13.75 -11.26
CA SER A 19 -2.11 13.60 -10.02
C SER A 19 -1.31 12.95 -8.89
N ARG A 20 -0.52 11.90 -9.20
CA ARG A 20 0.33 11.18 -8.24
C ARG A 20 1.45 12.07 -7.73
N VAL A 21 2.15 12.73 -8.66
CA VAL A 21 3.24 13.66 -8.32
C VAL A 21 2.70 14.83 -7.49
N TRP A 22 1.59 15.42 -7.90
CA TRP A 22 0.93 16.49 -7.16
C TRP A 22 0.53 16.04 -5.75
N ASN A 23 -0.06 14.85 -5.61
CA ASN A 23 -0.41 14.31 -4.31
C ASN A 23 0.84 14.11 -3.42
N ALA A 24 1.92 13.53 -3.95
CA ALA A 24 3.17 13.38 -3.21
C ALA A 24 3.78 14.73 -2.81
N SER A 25 3.71 15.75 -3.67
CA SER A 25 4.12 17.12 -3.33
C SER A 25 3.28 17.70 -2.19
N LYS A 26 1.96 17.48 -2.19
CA LYS A 26 1.07 17.89 -1.08
C LYS A 26 1.47 17.22 0.24
N VAL A 27 1.69 15.90 0.24
CA VAL A 27 2.10 15.14 1.43
C VAL A 27 3.44 15.65 1.97
N LEU A 28 4.42 15.85 1.10
CA LEU A 28 5.75 16.31 1.50
C LEU A 28 5.70 17.75 2.05
N ALA A 29 5.00 18.64 1.36
CA ALA A 29 4.85 20.03 1.79
C ALA A 29 4.09 20.13 3.12
N SER A 30 2.99 19.39 3.28
CA SER A 30 2.20 19.41 4.50
C SER A 30 2.97 18.80 5.69
N PHE A 31 3.82 17.80 5.46
CA PHE A 31 4.73 17.26 6.48
C PHE A 31 5.72 18.32 6.98
N TYR A 32 6.43 19.00 6.06
CA TYR A 32 7.39 20.02 6.47
C TYR A 32 6.71 21.21 7.15
N LEU A 33 5.53 21.62 6.68
CA LEU A 33 4.73 22.66 7.30
C LEU A 33 4.24 22.26 8.69
N THR A 34 3.74 21.04 8.86
CA THR A 34 3.37 20.46 10.15
C THR A 34 4.54 20.49 11.12
N ARG A 35 5.72 20.07 10.67
CA ARG A 35 6.94 20.05 11.48
C ARG A 35 7.38 21.46 11.90
N TRP A 36 7.21 22.45 11.04
CA TRP A 36 7.59 23.83 11.34
C TRP A 36 6.59 24.54 12.26
N LEU A 37 5.29 24.36 12.03
CA LEU A 37 4.23 25.03 12.79
C LEU A 37 3.81 24.29 14.08
N GLY A 38 4.20 23.03 14.23
CA GLY A 38 3.76 22.19 15.35
C GLY A 38 2.27 21.88 15.33
N ARG A 39 1.61 21.96 14.17
CA ARG A 39 0.16 21.73 14.00
C ARG A 39 -0.09 20.65 12.96
N PRO A 40 -1.02 19.70 13.19
CA PRO A 40 -1.27 18.62 12.24
C PRO A 40 -1.93 19.16 10.97
N ILE A 41 -1.21 19.16 9.86
CA ILE A 41 -1.69 19.61 8.54
C ILE A 41 -1.52 18.44 7.55
N GLN A 42 -2.62 17.96 6.99
CA GLN A 42 -2.65 16.84 6.04
C GLN A 42 -3.49 17.21 4.83
N TRP A 43 -2.84 17.51 3.70
CA TRP A 43 -3.51 17.92 2.45
C TRP A 43 -3.53 16.83 1.37
N GLY A 44 -2.60 15.89 1.46
CA GLY A 44 -2.46 14.79 0.52
C GLY A 44 -3.24 13.54 0.96
N LEU A 45 -3.62 12.72 -0.01
CA LEU A 45 -4.04 11.34 0.19
C LEU A 45 -2.81 10.44 0.34
N PRO A 46 -2.97 9.19 0.79
CA PRO A 46 -1.86 8.23 0.82
C PRO A 46 -1.17 8.13 -0.56
N ILE A 47 0.16 8.08 -0.56
CA ILE A 47 0.96 7.81 -1.77
C ILE A 47 1.13 6.31 -2.01
N THR A 48 0.97 5.51 -0.97
CA THR A 48 1.07 4.06 -0.98
C THR A 48 0.01 3.50 -0.06
N ILE A 49 -0.64 2.42 -0.46
CA ILE A 49 -1.47 1.60 0.43
C ILE A 49 -1.04 0.15 0.36
N SER A 50 -1.24 -0.55 1.48
CA SER A 50 -1.11 -1.99 1.56
C SER A 50 -2.49 -2.59 1.80
N ILE A 51 -2.83 -3.63 1.04
CA ILE A 51 -4.08 -4.37 1.17
C ILE A 51 -3.76 -5.83 1.47
N GLU A 52 -4.42 -6.39 2.47
CA GLU A 52 -4.31 -7.79 2.85
C GLU A 52 -5.29 -8.65 2.03
N PRO A 53 -4.82 -9.52 1.11
CA PRO A 53 -5.72 -10.33 0.28
C PRO A 53 -6.36 -11.49 1.05
N THR A 54 -5.65 -12.02 2.05
CA THR A 54 -6.10 -13.13 2.88
C THR A 54 -5.32 -13.17 4.19
N THR A 55 -5.94 -13.72 5.24
CA THR A 55 -5.25 -14.08 6.48
C THR A 55 -4.52 -15.44 6.41
N ALA A 56 -4.79 -16.23 5.37
CA ALA A 56 -4.24 -17.59 5.26
C ALA A 56 -2.77 -17.55 4.81
N CYS A 57 -1.95 -18.47 5.34
CA CYS A 57 -0.54 -18.63 4.96
C CYS A 57 -0.19 -20.12 4.92
N ASN A 58 0.64 -20.53 3.96
CA ASN A 58 1.16 -21.90 3.83
C ASN A 58 2.36 -22.16 4.75
N LEU A 59 2.97 -21.10 5.29
CA LEU A 59 4.06 -21.17 6.26
C LEU A 59 3.55 -21.06 7.70
N ARG A 60 4.43 -21.41 8.65
CA ARG A 60 4.15 -21.42 10.10
C ARG A 60 5.27 -20.76 10.91
N CYS A 61 5.62 -19.53 10.56
CA CYS A 61 6.67 -18.80 11.27
C CYS A 61 6.27 -18.54 12.73
N PRO A 62 7.12 -18.84 13.72
CA PRO A 62 6.78 -18.80 15.15
C PRO A 62 6.51 -17.39 15.71
N GLU A 63 6.87 -16.35 14.98
CA GLU A 63 6.68 -14.94 15.34
C GLU A 63 5.48 -14.29 14.63
N CYS A 64 4.88 -14.96 13.66
CA CYS A 64 3.79 -14.42 12.86
C CYS A 64 2.42 -14.90 13.37
N PRO A 65 1.45 -14.01 13.66
CA PRO A 65 0.11 -14.40 14.08
C PRO A 65 -0.59 -15.37 13.11
N SER A 66 -0.36 -15.23 11.80
CA SER A 66 -0.88 -16.15 10.79
C SER A 66 -0.26 -17.54 10.86
N GLY A 67 1.04 -17.60 11.14
CA GLY A 67 1.78 -18.86 11.31
C GLY A 67 1.37 -19.60 12.59
N LEU A 68 1.19 -18.85 13.68
CA LEU A 68 0.66 -19.34 14.95
C LEU A 68 -0.85 -19.64 14.91
N ARG A 69 -1.56 -19.13 13.89
CA ARG A 69 -3.02 -19.13 13.79
C ARG A 69 -3.71 -18.50 15.01
N ALA A 70 -3.05 -17.50 15.60
CA ALA A 70 -3.47 -16.82 16.82
C ALA A 70 -4.01 -15.42 16.48
N PHE A 71 -5.14 -15.36 15.77
CA PHE A 71 -5.80 -14.10 15.44
C PHE A 71 -6.78 -13.70 16.53
N SER A 72 -6.76 -12.43 16.92
CA SER A 72 -7.79 -11.79 17.76
C SER A 72 -8.90 -11.11 16.94
N ARG A 73 -8.75 -11.05 15.61
CA ARG A 73 -9.67 -10.42 14.66
C ARG A 73 -10.26 -11.46 13.69
N PRO A 74 -11.36 -11.13 12.98
CA PRO A 74 -11.91 -12.00 11.94
C PRO A 74 -10.87 -12.38 10.88
N THR A 75 -10.94 -13.63 10.43
CA THR A 75 -10.11 -14.20 9.36
C THR A 75 -10.92 -14.37 8.08
N GLY A 76 -10.25 -14.47 6.95
CA GLY A 76 -10.88 -14.71 5.67
C GLY A 76 -10.11 -14.12 4.49
N ASN A 77 -10.78 -14.09 3.35
CA ASN A 77 -10.30 -13.46 2.13
C ASN A 77 -10.90 -12.07 1.96
N LEU A 78 -10.15 -11.20 1.31
CA LEU A 78 -10.59 -9.87 0.91
C LEU A 78 -11.84 -9.98 0.03
N LYS A 79 -12.88 -9.18 0.35
CA LYS A 79 -14.07 -9.07 -0.48
C LYS A 79 -13.77 -8.22 -1.70
N GLU A 80 -14.07 -8.74 -2.88
CA GLU A 80 -13.81 -8.08 -4.16
C GLU A 80 -14.47 -6.70 -4.26
N ASP A 81 -15.75 -6.59 -3.89
CA ASP A 81 -16.47 -5.30 -3.93
C ASP A 81 -15.83 -4.24 -3.06
N PHE A 82 -15.31 -4.63 -1.89
CA PHE A 82 -14.59 -3.73 -1.00
C PHE A 82 -13.29 -3.26 -1.65
N PHE A 83 -12.51 -4.19 -2.22
CA PHE A 83 -11.30 -3.86 -2.94
C PHE A 83 -11.56 -2.89 -4.10
N ARG A 84 -12.50 -3.21 -5.00
CA ARG A 84 -12.83 -2.37 -6.15
C ARG A 84 -13.24 -0.97 -5.72
N LYS A 85 -14.18 -0.88 -4.75
CA LYS A 85 -14.61 0.40 -4.19
C LYS A 85 -13.44 1.21 -3.61
N THR A 86 -12.61 0.58 -2.77
CA THR A 86 -11.46 1.27 -2.16
C THR A 86 -10.48 1.76 -3.23
N ILE A 87 -10.14 0.94 -4.22
CA ILE A 87 -9.21 1.35 -5.28
C ILE A 87 -9.80 2.47 -6.14
N ASP A 88 -11.07 2.40 -6.51
CA ASP A 88 -11.73 3.45 -7.31
C ASP A 88 -11.69 4.81 -6.60
N GLU A 89 -11.72 4.83 -5.27
CA GLU A 89 -11.62 6.06 -4.46
C GLU A 89 -10.22 6.69 -4.43
N VAL A 90 -9.13 5.91 -4.61
CA VAL A 90 -7.75 6.42 -4.35
C VAL A 90 -6.73 6.21 -5.47
N TYR A 91 -7.03 5.43 -6.51
CA TYR A 91 -6.04 5.00 -7.52
C TYR A 91 -5.35 6.14 -8.29
N ARG A 92 -5.99 7.32 -8.36
CA ARG A 92 -5.48 8.49 -9.08
C ARG A 92 -4.28 9.11 -8.38
N GLU A 93 -4.22 8.99 -7.06
CA GLU A 93 -3.21 9.61 -6.19
C GLU A 93 -2.13 8.61 -5.74
N LEU A 94 -2.39 7.31 -5.81
CA LEU A 94 -1.46 6.26 -5.42
C LEU A 94 -0.30 6.10 -6.40
N MET A 95 0.93 6.08 -5.87
CA MET A 95 2.14 5.66 -6.57
C MET A 95 2.35 4.14 -6.49
N TYR A 96 2.01 3.54 -5.35
CA TYR A 96 2.15 2.10 -5.12
C TYR A 96 0.91 1.50 -4.48
N LEU A 97 0.58 0.28 -4.90
CA LEU A 97 -0.34 -0.62 -4.25
C LEU A 97 0.45 -1.87 -3.90
N ILE A 98 0.40 -2.30 -2.64
CA ILE A 98 1.13 -3.46 -2.14
C ILE A 98 0.13 -4.47 -1.61
N PHE A 99 0.20 -5.72 -2.06
CA PHE A 99 -0.59 -6.80 -1.48
C PHE A 99 0.22 -7.48 -0.39
N TYR A 100 0.00 -7.09 0.86
CA TYR A 100 0.85 -7.48 2.00
C TYR A 100 0.17 -7.22 3.35
N PHE A 101 0.23 -8.21 4.25
CA PHE A 101 0.18 -8.04 5.71
C PHE A 101 0.39 -9.39 6.43
N GLN A 102 -0.68 -10.02 6.90
CA GLN A 102 -0.70 -11.23 7.73
C GLN A 102 -1.27 -12.43 6.96
N GLY A 103 -0.64 -12.78 5.84
CA GLY A 103 -1.02 -13.92 5.01
C GLY A 103 -0.17 -14.00 3.75
N GLU A 104 -0.44 -15.02 2.93
CA GLU A 104 0.19 -15.23 1.63
C GLU A 104 -0.82 -14.86 0.52
N PRO A 105 -0.60 -13.76 -0.23
CA PRO A 105 -1.52 -13.27 -1.27
C PRO A 105 -2.06 -14.35 -2.21
N TYR A 106 -1.19 -15.24 -2.70
CA TYR A 106 -1.54 -16.25 -3.70
C TYR A 106 -2.41 -17.40 -3.16
N ILE A 107 -2.68 -17.46 -1.85
CA ILE A 107 -3.65 -18.41 -1.29
C ILE A 107 -5.09 -17.94 -1.52
N ASN A 108 -5.32 -16.64 -1.72
CA ASN A 108 -6.65 -16.16 -2.08
C ASN A 108 -6.98 -16.61 -3.52
N PRO A 109 -7.99 -17.48 -3.73
CA PRO A 109 -8.31 -17.99 -5.07
C PRO A 109 -8.71 -16.88 -6.06
N GLY A 110 -9.33 -15.80 -5.57
CA GLY A 110 -9.74 -14.65 -6.38
C GLY A 110 -8.68 -13.54 -6.46
N PHE A 111 -7.41 -13.83 -6.17
CA PHE A 111 -6.36 -12.79 -6.12
C PHE A 111 -6.11 -12.10 -7.47
N LEU A 112 -6.24 -12.85 -8.57
CA LEU A 112 -5.95 -12.37 -9.93
C LEU A 112 -7.22 -11.99 -10.72
N GLU A 113 -8.38 -12.01 -10.07
CA GLU A 113 -9.69 -11.64 -10.66
C GLU A 113 -9.97 -10.12 -10.59
#